data_AF-A0A6C9EIS8-F1
#
_entry.id   AF-A0A6C9EIS8-F1
#
_cell.length_a   1.000
_cell.length_b   1.000
_cell.length_c   1.000
_cell.angle_alpha   90.00
_cell.angle_beta   90.00
_cell.angle_gamma   90.00
#
_symmetry.space_group_name_H-M   'P 1'
#
loop_
_entity.id
_entity.type
_entity.pdbx_description
1 polymer ?
#
loop_
_entity_poly.entity_id
_entity_poly.type
_entity_poly.pdbx_seq_one_letter_code
_entity_poly.pdbx_strand_id
1 'polypeptide(L)'
;MRTVWQVFLRDCRRILRNPVAVVVTLGVAMLPSLYAWFNILANWDPYSATGNLQVAVANEDQGTTNDLVGHLDAGRQVVKKLKQNDELGWRFVDNEEQAVHGVETGGYYAAIVLPKDFSTSLVESVTGTSKQPKIKYYVNEKKNAIAPKITDTGATTLDEEKRS
;
A
#
# COMPACT_ATOMS: atom_id res chain seq x y z
N MET A 1 -19.72 48.14 -5.15
CA MET A 1 -19.80 46.77 -5.70
C MET A 1 -20.23 46.72 -7.18
N ARG A 2 -21.24 47.47 -7.63
CA ARG A 2 -21.70 47.47 -9.04
C ARG A 2 -20.66 47.91 -10.08
N THR A 3 -19.81 48.89 -9.74
CA THR A 3 -18.75 49.40 -10.62
C THR A 3 -17.62 48.40 -10.86
N VAL A 4 -17.22 47.64 -9.84
CA VAL A 4 -16.22 46.56 -9.98
C VAL A 4 -16.75 45.49 -10.95
N TRP A 5 -18.04 45.16 -10.86
CA TRP A 5 -18.63 44.15 -11.72
C TRP A 5 -18.77 44.61 -13.18
N GLN A 6 -19.07 45.89 -13.41
CA GLN A 6 -19.08 46.49 -14.74
C GLN A 6 -17.68 46.54 -15.39
N VAL A 7 -16.64 46.83 -14.61
CA VAL A 7 -15.26 46.81 -15.10
C VAL A 7 -14.86 45.38 -15.49
N PHE A 8 -15.18 44.39 -14.64
CA PHE A 8 -14.90 42.99 -14.92
C PHE A 8 -15.62 42.47 -16.18
N LEU A 9 -16.91 42.74 -16.33
CA LEU A 9 -17.69 42.35 -17.52
C LEU A 9 -17.16 43.02 -18.80
N ARG A 10 -16.71 44.28 -18.70
CA ARG A 10 -16.09 44.99 -19.82
C ARG A 10 -14.75 44.39 -20.23
N ASP A 11 -13.94 43.98 -19.26
CA ASP A 11 -12.64 43.37 -19.50
C ASP A 11 -12.79 41.93 -20.02
N CYS A 12 -13.72 41.13 -19.48
CA CYS A 12 -14.09 39.82 -20.05
C CYS A 12 -14.54 39.95 -21.51
N ARG A 13 -15.37 40.95 -21.85
CA ARG A 13 -15.85 41.18 -23.21
C ARG A 13 -14.73 41.63 -24.16
N ARG A 14 -13.69 42.32 -23.66
CA ARG A 14 -12.49 42.65 -24.43
C ARG A 14 -11.59 41.44 -24.67
N ILE A 15 -11.40 40.61 -23.66
CA ILE A 15 -10.65 39.36 -23.76
C ILE A 15 -11.31 38.43 -24.78
N LEU A 16 -12.64 38.26 -24.73
CA LEU A 16 -13.42 37.45 -25.68
C LEU A 16 -13.38 37.94 -27.13
N ARG A 17 -13.05 39.20 -27.38
CA ARG A 17 -13.01 39.79 -28.73
C ARG A 17 -11.63 39.66 -29.39
N ASN A 18 -10.60 39.33 -28.63
CA ASN A 18 -9.26 39.08 -29.15
C ASN A 18 -8.95 37.58 -29.10
N PRO A 19 -8.88 36.87 -30.25
CA PRO A 19 -8.67 35.44 -30.28
C PRO A 19 -7.36 35.00 -29.62
N VAL A 20 -6.31 35.84 -29.66
CA VAL A 20 -5.03 35.55 -28.99
C VAL A 20 -5.18 35.60 -27.46
N ALA A 21 -5.92 36.59 -26.93
CA ALA A 21 -6.15 36.70 -25.50
C ALA A 21 -6.99 35.53 -24.97
N VAL A 22 -8.00 35.09 -25.73
CA VAL A 22 -8.81 33.90 -25.38
C VAL A 22 -7.95 32.65 -25.29
N VAL A 23 -7.10 32.39 -26.28
CA VAL A 23 -6.23 31.21 -26.30
C VAL A 23 -5.27 31.21 -25.11
N VAL A 24 -4.65 32.34 -24.78
CA VAL A 24 -3.73 32.45 -23.64
C VAL A 24 -4.46 32.26 -22.31
N THR A 25 -5.62 32.91 -22.11
CA THR A 25 -6.41 32.75 -20.87
C THR A 25 -6.90 31.32 -20.69
N LEU A 26 -7.34 30.66 -21.77
CA LEU A 26 -7.83 29.29 -21.74
C LEU A 26 -6.69 28.30 -21.47
N GLY A 27 -5.50 28.53 -22.05
CA GLY A 27 -4.29 27.77 -21.75
C GLY A 27 -3.88 27.87 -20.27
N VAL A 28 -3.84 29.08 -19.71
CA VAL A 28 -3.53 29.28 -18.28
C VAL A 28 -4.59 28.67 -17.36
N ALA A 29 -5.87 28.76 -17.74
CA ALA A 29 -6.97 28.15 -16.98
C ALA A 29 -6.97 26.62 -17.04
N MET A 30 -6.39 26.02 -18.09
CA MET A 30 -6.20 24.58 -18.20
C MET A 30 -5.02 24.04 -17.39
N LEU A 31 -4.04 24.87 -17.00
CA LEU A 31 -2.89 24.41 -16.22
C LEU A 31 -3.29 23.77 -14.88
N PRO A 32 -4.18 24.36 -14.06
CA PRO A 32 -4.68 23.70 -12.85
C PRO A 32 -5.41 22.40 -13.13
N SER A 33 -6.18 22.33 -14.22
CA SER A 33 -6.93 21.13 -14.61
C SER A 33 -6.01 20.01 -15.10
N LEU A 34 -4.97 20.33 -15.88
CA LEU A 34 -3.95 19.37 -16.30
C LEU A 34 -3.11 18.90 -15.11
N TYR A 35 -2.75 19.81 -14.20
CA TYR A 35 -2.06 19.44 -12.97
C TYR A 35 -2.92 18.51 -12.10
N ALA A 36 -4.19 18.84 -11.90
CA ALA A 36 -5.14 17.99 -11.19
C ALA A 36 -5.33 16.64 -11.93
N TRP A 37 -5.39 16.64 -13.26
CA TRP A 37 -5.50 15.43 -14.05
C TRP A 37 -4.30 14.50 -13.88
N PHE A 38 -3.07 15.02 -14.01
CA PHE A 38 -1.85 14.23 -13.77
C PHE A 38 -1.76 13.73 -12.33
N ASN A 39 -2.16 14.56 -11.36
CA ASN A 39 -2.15 14.18 -9.94
C ASN A 39 -3.18 13.10 -9.64
N ILE A 40 -4.37 13.19 -10.24
CA ILE A 40 -5.41 12.15 -10.15
C ILE A 40 -4.97 10.89 -10.88
N LEU A 41 -4.40 10.96 -12.08
CA LEU A 41 -3.96 9.76 -12.82
C LEU A 41 -2.82 9.04 -12.10
N ALA A 42 -1.89 9.78 -11.48
CA ALA A 42 -0.83 9.23 -10.65
C ALA A 42 -1.35 8.64 -9.33
N ASN A 43 -2.43 9.19 -8.76
CA ASN A 43 -3.05 8.70 -7.51
C ASN A 43 -4.23 7.74 -7.70
N TRP A 44 -4.78 7.60 -8.90
CA TRP A 44 -5.82 6.63 -9.22
C TRP A 44 -5.20 5.23 -9.32
N ASP A 45 -3.89 5.16 -9.63
CA ASP A 45 -3.21 3.89 -9.86
C ASP A 45 -1.92 3.61 -9.04
N PRO A 46 -1.79 4.03 -7.76
CA PRO A 46 -0.69 3.55 -6.91
C PRO A 46 -0.81 2.04 -6.62
N TYR A 47 -1.99 1.45 -6.81
CA TYR A 47 -2.29 0.02 -6.59
C TYR A 47 -2.14 -0.86 -7.84
N SER A 48 -2.08 -0.28 -9.02
CA SER A 48 -1.70 -1.00 -10.25
C SER A 48 -0.22 -1.36 -10.27
N ALA A 49 0.59 -0.60 -9.52
CA ALA A 49 1.92 -1.04 -9.11
C ALA A 49 1.89 -2.16 -8.04
N THR A 50 0.85 -2.26 -7.19
CA THR A 50 0.75 -3.34 -6.19
C THR A 50 0.39 -4.71 -6.80
N GLY A 51 -0.28 -4.75 -7.96
CA GLY A 51 -0.40 -5.99 -8.73
C GLY A 51 0.96 -6.56 -9.16
N ASN A 52 1.99 -5.71 -9.29
CA ASN A 52 3.37 -6.12 -9.57
C ASN A 52 4.20 -6.40 -8.29
N LEU A 53 3.65 -6.12 -7.09
CA LEU A 53 4.23 -6.59 -5.85
C LEU A 53 3.96 -8.09 -5.71
N GLN A 54 4.95 -8.88 -6.12
CA GLN A 54 4.90 -10.32 -5.92
C GLN A 54 5.17 -10.64 -4.45
N VAL A 55 4.20 -11.25 -3.78
CA VAL A 55 4.31 -11.66 -2.37
C VAL A 55 4.33 -13.18 -2.31
N ALA A 56 5.43 -13.74 -1.81
CA ALA A 56 5.55 -15.17 -1.61
C ALA A 56 4.76 -15.63 -0.38
N VAL A 57 4.09 -16.77 -0.48
CA VAL A 57 3.35 -17.39 0.62
C VAL A 57 3.78 -18.84 0.72
N ALA A 58 4.47 -19.19 1.80
CA ALA A 58 4.81 -20.58 2.14
C ALA A 58 3.86 -21.08 3.24
N ASN A 59 3.21 -22.21 3.00
CA ASN A 59 2.33 -22.83 3.99
C ASN A 59 2.90 -24.16 4.47
N GLU A 60 3.49 -24.17 5.66
CA GLU A 60 3.94 -25.39 6.34
C GLU A 60 2.92 -25.91 7.36
N ASP A 61 1.80 -25.20 7.56
CA ASP A 61 0.75 -25.59 8.47
C ASP A 61 0.22 -26.99 8.13
N GLN A 62 0.23 -27.89 9.12
CA GLN A 62 -0.27 -29.27 8.95
C GLN A 62 -1.75 -29.42 9.32
N GLY A 63 -2.40 -28.33 9.73
CA GLY A 63 -3.70 -28.37 10.36
C GLY A 63 -3.61 -28.92 11.79
N THR A 64 -4.68 -28.74 12.54
CA THR A 64 -4.83 -29.25 13.90
C THR A 64 -6.15 -29.97 14.04
N THR A 65 -6.20 -30.99 14.90
CA THR A 65 -7.45 -31.67 15.24
C THR A 65 -7.67 -31.53 16.72
N ASN A 66 -8.79 -30.94 17.12
CA ASN A 66 -9.13 -30.74 18.52
C ASN A 66 -10.60 -31.15 18.76
N ASP A 67 -10.87 -31.81 19.87
CA ASP A 67 -12.22 -32.28 20.24
C ASP A 67 -13.26 -31.15 20.34
N LEU A 68 -12.82 -29.92 20.61
CA LEU A 68 -13.69 -28.74 20.72
C LEU A 68 -14.09 -28.13 19.35
N VAL A 69 -13.24 -28.24 18.33
CA VAL A 69 -13.39 -27.50 17.06
C VAL A 69 -13.38 -28.42 15.83
N GLY A 70 -13.14 -29.72 16.02
CA GLY A 70 -12.95 -30.68 14.95
C GLY A 70 -11.58 -30.55 14.27
N HIS A 71 -11.46 -31.10 13.06
CA HIS A 71 -10.29 -30.92 12.22
C HIS A 71 -10.31 -29.51 11.61
N LEU A 72 -9.37 -28.66 12.02
CA LEU A 72 -9.22 -27.29 11.52
C LEU A 72 -7.90 -27.15 10.79
N ASP A 73 -7.97 -26.69 9.55
CA ASP A 73 -6.81 -26.30 8.77
C ASP A 73 -6.93 -24.83 8.37
N ALA A 74 -6.33 -23.98 9.21
CA ALA A 74 -6.33 -22.54 9.03
C ALA A 74 -5.39 -22.13 7.90
N GLY A 75 -4.25 -22.79 7.73
CA GLY A 75 -3.27 -22.46 6.69
C GLY A 75 -3.85 -22.60 5.29
N ARG A 76 -4.53 -23.72 4.98
CA ARG A 76 -5.23 -23.91 3.70
C ARG A 76 -6.33 -22.87 3.47
N GLN A 77 -7.06 -22.48 4.52
CA GLN A 77 -8.10 -21.45 4.39
C GLN A 77 -7.52 -20.07 4.08
N VAL A 78 -6.42 -19.69 4.74
CA VAL A 78 -5.70 -18.45 4.46
C VAL A 78 -5.19 -18.47 3.01
N VAL A 79 -4.50 -19.53 2.60
CA VAL A 79 -4.02 -19.69 1.21
C VAL A 79 -5.16 -19.58 0.20
N LYS A 80 -6.32 -20.20 0.47
CA LYS A 80 -7.49 -20.13 -0.42
C LYS A 80 -8.04 -18.71 -0.54
N LYS A 81 -8.12 -17.96 0.56
CA LYS A 81 -8.57 -16.56 0.55
C LYS A 81 -7.58 -15.67 -0.20
N LEU A 82 -6.28 -15.87 -0.01
CA LEU A 82 -5.23 -15.13 -0.71
C LEU A 82 -5.28 -15.42 -2.23
N LYS A 83 -5.52 -16.68 -2.64
CA LYS A 83 -5.72 -17.05 -4.05
C LYS A 83 -6.92 -16.38 -4.72
N GLN A 84 -7.93 -15.98 -3.95
CA GLN A 84 -9.14 -15.32 -4.45
C GLN A 84 -9.01 -13.80 -4.50
N ASN A 85 -7.95 -13.24 -3.91
CA ASN A 85 -7.69 -11.81 -3.92
C ASN A 85 -6.67 -11.49 -5.03
N ASP A 86 -7.09 -10.75 -6.05
CA ASP A 86 -6.25 -10.35 -7.19
C ASP A 86 -5.57 -8.97 -7.01
N GLU A 87 -5.67 -8.34 -5.84
CA GLU A 87 -5.09 -7.02 -5.55
C GLU A 87 -3.55 -7.08 -5.44
N LEU A 88 -3.00 -8.25 -5.11
CA LEU A 88 -1.57 -8.50 -4.92
C LEU A 88 -1.12 -9.72 -5.73
N GLY A 89 0.12 -9.70 -6.24
CA GLY A 89 0.69 -10.78 -7.03
C GLY A 89 1.10 -12.00 -6.17
N TRP A 90 0.15 -12.71 -5.59
CA TRP A 90 0.44 -13.84 -4.69
C TRP A 90 1.19 -14.97 -5.40
N ARG A 91 2.31 -15.39 -4.81
CA ARG A 91 3.15 -16.50 -5.28
C ARG A 91 3.22 -17.57 -4.20
N PHE A 92 2.57 -18.69 -4.43
CA PHE A 92 2.57 -19.79 -3.47
C PHE A 92 3.82 -20.65 -3.73
N VAL A 93 4.62 -20.85 -2.68
CA VAL A 93 5.86 -21.64 -2.73
C VAL A 93 5.78 -22.76 -1.70
N ASP A 94 6.53 -23.83 -1.92
CA ASP A 94 6.37 -25.08 -1.15
C ASP A 94 7.00 -25.03 0.25
N ASN A 95 8.03 -24.19 0.45
CA ASN A 95 8.82 -24.15 1.68
C ASN A 95 9.26 -22.74 2.08
N GLU A 96 9.52 -22.56 3.39
CA GLU A 96 10.01 -21.30 3.97
C GLU A 96 11.28 -20.79 3.25
N GLU A 97 12.22 -21.70 2.96
CA GLU A 97 13.51 -21.37 2.33
C GLU A 97 13.36 -20.74 0.94
N GLN A 98 12.47 -21.26 0.08
CA GLN A 98 12.24 -20.65 -1.24
C GLN A 98 11.57 -19.27 -1.12
N ALA A 99 10.68 -19.10 -0.14
CA ALA A 99 10.03 -17.82 0.11
C ALA A 99 11.06 -16.76 0.52
N VAL A 100 11.92 -17.10 1.48
CA VAL A 100 12.99 -16.22 1.97
C VAL A 100 14.00 -15.93 0.86
N HIS A 101 14.47 -16.95 0.15
CA HIS A 101 15.44 -16.78 -0.93
C HIS A 101 14.90 -15.91 -2.06
N GLY A 102 13.62 -16.04 -2.42
CA GLY A 102 13.00 -15.19 -3.42
C GLY A 102 12.87 -13.72 -2.98
N VAL A 103 12.70 -13.46 -1.67
CA VAL A 103 12.76 -12.11 -1.11
C VAL A 103 14.18 -11.56 -1.14
N GLU A 104 15.18 -12.34 -0.72
CA GLU A 104 16.59 -11.94 -0.71
C GLU A 104 17.16 -11.62 -2.10
N THR A 105 16.81 -12.45 -3.09
CA THR A 105 17.19 -12.26 -4.50
C THR A 105 16.37 -11.18 -5.20
N GLY A 106 15.33 -10.66 -4.54
CA GLY A 106 14.48 -9.57 -5.05
C GLY A 106 13.46 -10.00 -6.09
N GLY A 107 13.22 -11.31 -6.25
CA GLY A 107 12.13 -11.88 -7.05
C GLY A 107 10.76 -11.66 -6.41
N TYR A 108 10.69 -11.60 -5.08
CA TYR A 108 9.52 -11.25 -4.30
C TYR A 108 9.78 -10.00 -3.46
N TYR A 109 8.73 -9.22 -3.23
CA TYR A 109 8.78 -8.04 -2.37
C TYR A 109 8.78 -8.42 -0.89
N ALA A 110 7.91 -9.36 -0.54
CA ALA A 110 7.74 -9.90 0.80
C ALA A 110 7.44 -11.40 0.75
N ALA A 111 7.71 -12.10 1.84
CA ALA A 111 7.33 -13.49 2.05
C ALA A 111 6.57 -13.63 3.37
N ILE A 112 5.46 -14.34 3.31
CA ILE A 112 4.63 -14.72 4.44
C ILE A 112 4.80 -16.23 4.62
N VAL A 113 5.23 -16.64 5.80
CA VAL A 113 5.44 -18.06 6.12
C VAL A 113 4.50 -18.44 7.26
N LEU A 114 3.62 -19.40 6.97
CA LEU A 114 2.74 -20.02 7.96
C LEU A 114 3.44 -21.26 8.52
N PRO A 115 3.89 -21.25 9.79
CA PRO A 115 4.60 -22.36 10.38
C PRO A 115 3.66 -23.53 10.70
N LYS A 116 4.23 -24.70 10.97
CA LYS A 116 3.53 -25.97 11.23
C LYS A 116 2.51 -25.90 12.38
N ASP A 117 2.74 -25.01 13.34
CA ASP A 117 1.94 -24.81 14.55
C ASP A 117 0.90 -23.69 14.42
N PHE A 118 0.70 -23.14 13.23
CA PHE A 118 -0.22 -22.03 13.00
C PHE A 118 -1.67 -22.39 13.36
N SER A 119 -2.20 -23.50 12.82
CA SER A 119 -3.56 -23.97 13.14
C SER A 119 -3.72 -24.30 14.63
N THR A 120 -2.72 -24.94 15.23
CA THR A 120 -2.72 -25.29 16.66
C THR A 120 -2.75 -24.03 17.53
N SER A 121 -1.90 -23.05 17.24
CA SER A 121 -1.84 -21.78 17.98
C SER A 121 -3.12 -20.97 17.82
N LEU A 122 -3.78 -21.03 16.66
CA LEU A 122 -5.08 -20.40 16.45
C LEU A 122 -6.16 -21.02 17.33
N VAL A 123 -6.22 -22.36 17.40
CA VAL A 123 -7.18 -23.05 18.27
C VAL A 123 -6.88 -22.75 19.74
N GLU A 124 -5.61 -22.81 20.16
CA GLU A 124 -5.20 -22.49 21.53
C GLU A 124 -5.60 -21.05 21.92
N SER A 125 -5.42 -20.09 21.02
CA SER A 125 -5.83 -18.69 21.22
C SER A 125 -7.35 -18.54 21.37
N VAL A 126 -8.15 -19.33 20.66
CA VAL A 126 -9.62 -19.30 20.77
C VAL A 126 -10.10 -20.02 22.03
N THR A 127 -9.41 -21.08 22.45
CA THR A 127 -9.73 -21.84 23.67
C THR A 127 -9.21 -21.19 24.96
N GLY A 128 -8.60 -20.01 24.88
CA GLY A 128 -8.16 -19.21 26.04
C GLY A 128 -6.76 -19.57 26.57
N THR A 129 -6.01 -20.42 25.86
CA THR A 129 -4.62 -20.72 26.18
C THR A 129 -3.73 -19.66 25.52
N SER A 130 -2.84 -19.02 26.30
CA SER A 130 -2.07 -17.81 25.95
C SER A 130 -0.98 -17.99 24.86
N LYS A 131 -1.25 -18.74 23.78
CA LYS A 131 -0.37 -18.86 22.63
C LYS A 131 -0.97 -18.11 21.45
N GLN A 132 -0.39 -16.96 21.14
CA GLN A 132 -0.74 -16.22 19.93
C GLN A 132 -0.12 -16.92 18.69
N PRO A 133 -0.87 -17.01 17.58
CA PRO A 133 -0.34 -17.56 16.34
C PRO A 133 0.81 -16.71 15.83
N LYS A 134 1.99 -17.33 15.67
CA LYS A 134 3.17 -16.67 15.10
C LYS A 134 3.13 -16.82 13.59
N ILE A 135 3.13 -15.70 12.88
CA ILE A 135 3.34 -15.65 11.43
C ILE A 135 4.72 -15.04 11.22
N LYS A 136 5.58 -15.71 10.44
CA LYS A 136 6.88 -15.14 10.08
C LYS A 136 6.70 -14.28 8.83
N TYR A 137 7.20 -13.06 8.89
CA TYR A 137 7.16 -12.11 7.80
C TYR A 137 8.57 -11.69 7.42
N TYR A 138 8.89 -11.79 6.14
CA TYR A 138 10.17 -11.38 5.58
C TYR A 138 9.91 -10.31 4.53
N VAL A 139 10.62 -9.19 4.63
CA VAL A 139 10.54 -8.08 3.66
C VAL A 139 11.91 -7.73 3.14
N ASN A 140 12.00 -7.47 1.84
CA ASN A 140 13.20 -6.91 1.28
C ASN A 140 13.23 -5.39 1.50
N GLU A 141 13.68 -4.97 2.69
CA GLU A 141 13.81 -3.56 3.08
C GLU A 141 14.76 -2.77 2.16
N LYS A 142 15.63 -3.44 1.39
CA LYS A 142 16.54 -2.79 0.44
C LYS A 142 15.83 -2.25 -0.82
N LYS A 143 14.64 -2.77 -1.16
CA LYS A 143 13.84 -2.29 -2.30
C LYS A 143 12.83 -1.19 -1.93
N ASN A 144 12.57 -0.94 -0.64
CA ASN A 144 11.67 0.12 -0.21
C ASN A 144 12.26 0.97 0.92
N ALA A 145 12.98 2.02 0.52
CA ALA A 145 13.58 3.04 1.38
C ALA A 145 12.56 4.10 1.88
N ILE A 146 11.30 3.71 2.15
CA ILE A 146 10.24 4.61 2.66
C ILE A 146 9.73 4.15 4.03
N ALA A 147 10.60 3.54 4.84
CA ALA A 147 10.29 3.20 6.23
C ALA A 147 11.19 3.90 7.27
N PRO A 148 12.49 4.22 7.03
CA PRO A 148 13.28 4.92 8.04
C PRO A 148 13.29 6.46 7.90
N LYS A 149 12.80 7.03 6.79
CA LYS A 149 12.97 8.45 6.47
C LYS A 149 11.91 9.41 7.04
N ILE A 150 11.10 8.97 8.00
CA ILE A 150 10.23 9.84 8.79
C ILE A 150 10.85 10.15 10.17
N THR A 151 11.84 9.36 10.61
CA THR A 151 12.43 9.53 11.95
C THR A 151 13.64 10.47 11.98
N ASP A 152 14.22 10.84 10.83
CA ASP A 152 15.43 11.67 10.78
C ASP A 152 15.15 13.20 10.69
N THR A 153 13.94 13.60 10.32
CA THR A 153 13.55 15.04 10.25
C THR A 153 12.79 15.52 11.49
N GLY A 154 12.30 14.60 12.33
CA GLY A 154 11.62 14.95 13.58
C GLY A 154 12.56 15.13 14.78
N ALA A 155 13.75 14.53 14.73
CA ALA A 155 14.71 14.60 15.84
C ALA A 155 15.51 15.91 15.87
N THR A 156 15.72 16.56 14.72
CA THR A 156 16.53 17.80 14.64
C THR A 156 15.78 19.05 15.10
N THR A 157 14.46 19.07 15.09
CA THR A 157 13.68 20.24 15.54
C THR A 157 13.55 20.31 17.06
N LEU A 158 13.75 19.20 17.78
CA LEU A 158 13.64 19.15 19.25
C LEU A 158 14.90 19.64 19.99
N ASP A 159 16.06 19.69 19.31
CA ASP A 159 17.30 20.19 19.93
C ASP A 159 17.50 21.70 19.76
N GLU A 160 16.82 22.35 18.81
CA GLU A 160 16.90 23.82 18.64
C GLU A 160 16.01 24.58 19.64
N GLU A 161 14.89 24.01 20.08
CA GLU A 161 13.96 24.68 21.01
C GLU A 161 14.42 24.63 22.48
N LYS A 162 15.46 23.84 22.79
CA LYS A 162 16.09 23.81 24.13
C LYS A 162 17.17 24.87 24.34
N ARG A 163 17.50 25.67 23.32
CA ARG A 163 18.62 26.64 23.38
C ARG A 163 18.22 28.11 23.16
N SER A 164 16.92 28.43 23.16
CA SER A 164 16.42 29.81 23.19
C SER A 164 15.67 30.16 24.46
#